data_AF-A0A7C7Q8G3-F1
#
_entry.id   AF-A0A7C7Q8G3-F1
#
_cell.length_a   1.000
_cell.length_b   1.000
_cell.length_c   1.000
_cell.angle_alpha   90.00
_cell.angle_beta   90.00
_cell.angle_gamma   90.00
#
_symmetry.space_group_name_H-M   'P 1'
#
loop_
_entity.id
_entity.type
_entity.pdbx_description
1 polymer ?
#
loop_
_entity_poly.entity_id
_entity_poly.type
_entity_poly.pdbx_seq_one_letter_code
_entity_poly.pdbx_strand_id
1 'polypeptide(L)'
;MPTKVLITPRSFRLDTAATSMLEEAGFVLKWNPHGRPFTEEELIRELAGVEGIIVGIDPLTARVIKDAGSLRAISKYGVGV
;
A
#
# COMPACT_ATOMS: atom_id res chain seq x y z
N MET A 1 5.47 17.61 -3.09
CA MET A 1 6.23 16.48 -2.53
C MET A 1 5.90 15.24 -3.35
N PRO A 2 6.81 14.28 -3.53
CA PRO A 2 6.50 13.06 -4.28
C PRO A 2 5.45 12.24 -3.53
N THR A 3 4.49 11.69 -4.28
CA THR A 3 3.37 10.92 -3.75
C THR A 3 3.84 9.54 -3.29
N LYS A 4 3.56 9.20 -2.02
CA LYS A 4 3.97 7.93 -1.41
C LYS A 4 2.92 6.85 -1.65
N VAL A 5 3.37 5.66 -2.06
CA VAL A 5 2.53 4.49 -2.27
C VAL A 5 2.99 3.36 -1.35
N LEU A 6 2.10 2.88 -0.48
CA LEU A 6 2.36 1.72 0.38
C LEU A 6 2.09 0.42 -0.40
N ILE A 7 3.05 -0.49 -0.43
CA ILE A 7 2.94 -1.80 -1.06
C ILE A 7 3.03 -2.88 0.02
N THR A 8 1.95 -3.62 0.18
CA THR A 8 1.82 -4.66 1.20
C THR A 8 2.11 -6.09 0.72
N PRO A 9 1.75 -6.52 -0.51
CA PRO A 9 1.97 -7.90 -0.92
C PRO A 9 3.45 -8.17 -1.18
N ARG A 10 3.99 -9.21 -0.55
CA ARG A 10 5.37 -9.63 -0.76
C ARG A 10 5.68 -9.97 -2.21
N SER A 11 4.75 -10.64 -2.90
CA SER A 11 4.93 -11.07 -4.28
C SER A 11 4.96 -9.93 -5.28
N PHE A 12 4.44 -8.74 -4.93
CA PHE A 12 4.51 -7.56 -5.81
C PHE A 12 5.97 -7.13 -6.08
N ARG A 13 6.89 -7.41 -5.15
CA ARG A 13 8.34 -7.17 -5.35
C ARG A 13 8.94 -7.96 -6.52
N LEU A 14 8.29 -9.04 -6.95
CA LEU A 14 8.76 -9.87 -8.07
C LEU A 14 8.39 -9.24 -9.43
N ASP A 15 7.43 -8.32 -9.45
CA ASP A 15 7.01 -7.61 -10.67
C ASP A 15 7.83 -6.33 -10.85
N THR A 16 9.03 -6.50 -11.40
CA THR A 16 9.96 -5.38 -11.61
C THR A 16 9.42 -4.35 -12.60
N ALA A 17 8.62 -4.77 -13.59
CA ALA A 17 8.01 -3.87 -14.55
C ALA A 17 7.02 -2.93 -13.86
N ALA A 18 6.13 -3.47 -13.01
CA ALA A 18 5.18 -2.65 -12.26
C ALA A 18 5.87 -1.69 -11.28
N THR A 19 6.94 -2.13 -10.60
CA THR A 19 7.69 -1.25 -9.70
C THR A 19 8.39 -0.12 -10.45
N SER A 20 9.04 -0.43 -11.58
CA SER A 20 9.71 0.59 -12.41
C SER A 20 8.72 1.61 -12.96
N MET A 21 7.55 1.17 -13.43
CA MET A 21 6.50 2.09 -13.89
C MET A 21 6.07 3.09 -12.81
N LEU A 22 5.94 2.64 -11.56
CA LEU A 22 5.56 3.54 -10.45
C LEU A 22 6.69 4.51 -10.10
N GLU A 23 7.93 4.04 -10.08
CA GLU A 23 9.10 4.87 -9.79
C GLU A 23 9.34 5.91 -10.90
N GLU A 24 9.23 5.51 -12.18
CA GLU A 24 9.32 6.40 -13.36
C GLU A 24 8.20 7.45 -13.38
N ALA A 25 7.02 7.11 -12.87
CA ALA A 25 5.92 8.06 -12.68
C ALA A 25 6.15 9.05 -11.51
N GLY A 26 7.26 8.91 -10.76
CA GLY A 26 7.65 9.80 -9.67
C GLY A 26 7.06 9.43 -8.31
N PHE A 27 6.50 8.23 -8.15
CA PHE A 27 6.02 7.74 -6.86
C PHE A 27 7.16 7.24 -5.99
N VAL A 28 7.06 7.48 -4.67
CA VAL A 28 7.96 6.90 -3.68
C VAL A 28 7.33 5.63 -3.13
N LEU A 29 7.94 4.48 -3.41
CA LEU A 29 7.45 3.19 -2.97
C LEU A 29 7.86 2.92 -1.52
N LYS A 30 6.87 2.74 -0.65
CA LYS A 30 7.03 2.31 0.73
C LYS A 30 6.60 0.85 0.83
N TRP A 31 7.49 -0.01 1.31
CA TRP A 31 7.23 -1.44 1.37
C TRP A 31 6.89 -1.92 2.78
N ASN A 32 6.01 -2.91 2.88
CA ASN A 32 5.77 -3.62 4.14
C ASN A 32 7.09 -4.29 4.63
N PRO A 33 7.55 -3.98 5.86
CA PRO A 33 8.80 -4.51 6.40
C PRO A 33 8.67 -5.87 7.11
N HIS A 34 7.46 -6.34 7.41
CA HIS A 34 7.24 -7.50 8.30
C HIS A 34 7.17 -8.84 7.58
N GLY A 35 7.02 -8.85 6.25
CA GLY A 35 6.85 -10.07 5.48
C GLY A 35 5.54 -10.84 5.79
N ARG A 36 4.62 -10.24 6.54
CA ARG A 36 3.27 -10.73 6.83
C ARG A 36 2.26 -9.60 6.62
N PRO A 37 0.95 -9.89 6.50
CA PRO A 37 -0.06 -8.85 6.53
C PRO A 37 0.04 -8.01 7.81
N PHE A 38 -0.25 -6.72 7.70
CA PHE A 38 -0.37 -5.81 8.83
C PHE A 38 -1.60 -6.16 9.68
N THR A 39 -1.56 -5.80 10.96
CA THR A 39 -2.79 -5.61 11.74
C THR A 39 -3.47 -4.29 11.35
N GLU A 40 -4.71 -4.05 11.79
CA GLU A 40 -5.38 -2.75 11.56
C GLU A 40 -4.55 -1.59 12.13
N GLU A 41 -4.06 -1.72 13.36
CA GLU A 41 -3.29 -0.68 14.04
C GLU A 41 -1.95 -0.40 13.35
N GLU A 42 -1.28 -1.45 12.86
CA GLU A 42 -0.06 -1.29 12.06
C GLU A 42 -0.38 -0.58 10.75
N LEU A 43 -1.44 -1.01 10.05
CA LEU A 43 -1.82 -0.44 8.75
C LEU A 43 -2.20 1.04 8.87
N ILE A 44 -2.92 1.45 9.91
CA ILE A 44 -3.24 2.86 10.20
C ILE A 44 -1.97 3.69 10.36
N ARG A 45 -1.00 3.19 11.14
CA ARG A 45 0.30 3.89 11.32
C ARG A 45 1.06 3.99 10.01
N GLU A 46 1.06 2.92 9.23
CA GLU A 46 1.80 2.84 7.98
C GLU A 46 1.20 3.72 6.86
N LEU A 47 -0.10 3.99 6.92
CA LEU A 47 -0.84 4.86 6.01
C LEU A 47 -0.70 6.36 6.31
N ALA A 48 -0.10 6.74 7.44
CA ALA A 48 0.12 8.14 7.77
C ALA A 48 1.00 8.83 6.71
N GLY A 49 0.44 9.83 6.02
CA GLY A 49 1.11 10.55 4.93
C GLY A 49 1.32 9.72 3.64
N VAL A 50 0.59 8.62 3.48
CA VAL A 50 0.55 7.81 2.26
C VAL A 50 -0.69 8.19 1.44
N GLU A 51 -0.51 8.34 0.13
CA GLU A 51 -1.58 8.77 -0.78
C GLU A 51 -2.16 7.62 -1.61
N GLY A 52 -1.43 6.51 -1.75
CA GLY A 52 -1.91 5.30 -2.42
C GLY A 52 -1.51 4.03 -1.71
N ILE A 53 -2.32 2.98 -1.83
CA ILE A 53 -1.95 1.65 -1.34
C ILE A 53 -2.20 0.58 -2.40
N ILE A 54 -1.22 -0.31 -2.59
CA ILE A 54 -1.38 -1.61 -3.24
C ILE A 54 -1.54 -2.64 -2.12
N VAL A 55 -2.76 -3.15 -1.97
CA VAL A 55 -3.17 -3.94 -0.80
C VAL A 55 -3.46 -5.39 -1.20
N GLY A 56 -2.88 -6.34 -0.48
CA GLY A 56 -3.19 -7.76 -0.65
C GLY A 56 -4.36 -8.16 0.25
N ILE A 57 -4.02 -9.02 1.22
CA ILE A 57 -4.96 -9.57 2.20
C ILE A 57 -5.00 -8.78 3.51
N ASP A 58 -4.27 -7.65 3.60
CA ASP A 58 -4.26 -6.78 4.78
C ASP A 58 -5.68 -6.25 5.09
N PRO A 59 -6.03 -6.12 6.38
CA PRO A 59 -7.38 -5.76 6.82
C PRO A 59 -7.66 -4.28 6.54
N LEU A 60 -8.15 -3.98 5.33
CA LEU A 60 -8.54 -2.63 4.93
C LEU A 60 -9.98 -2.32 5.36
N THR A 61 -10.23 -2.26 6.66
CA THR A 61 -11.57 -2.06 7.21
C THR A 61 -12.01 -0.59 7.15
N ALA A 62 -13.29 -0.33 7.41
CA ALA A 62 -13.84 1.04 7.43
C ALA A 62 -13.09 1.95 8.42
N ARG A 63 -12.62 1.40 9.55
CA ARG A 63 -11.81 2.11 10.54
C ARG A 63 -10.47 2.53 9.95
N VAL A 64 -9.77 1.61 9.29
CA VAL A 64 -8.49 1.88 8.63
C VAL A 64 -8.64 2.99 7.58
N ILE A 65 -9.66 2.90 6.73
CA ILE A 65 -9.91 3.90 5.68
C ILE A 65 -10.23 5.28 6.28
N LYS A 66 -11.03 5.31 7.36
CA LYS A 66 -11.39 6.56 8.04
C LYS A 66 -10.16 7.27 8.63
N ASP A 67 -9.20 6.51 9.16
CA ASP A 67 -8.00 7.06 9.79
C ASP A 67 -6.87 7.36 8.77
N ALA A 68 -6.99 6.88 7.53
CA ALA A 68 -6.04 7.09 6.46
C ALA A 68 -6.23 8.46 5.75
N GLY A 69 -6.00 9.55 6.49
CA GLY A 69 -6.40 10.90 6.06
C GLY A 69 -5.79 11.44 4.76
N SER A 70 -4.66 10.90 4.28
CA SER A 70 -4.06 11.30 3.00
C SER A 70 -4.37 10.34 1.84
N LEU A 71 -5.00 9.20 2.12
CA LEU A 71 -5.21 8.13 1.16
C LEU A 71 -6.22 8.54 0.09
N ARG A 72 -5.85 8.40 -1.19
CA ARG A 72 -6.66 8.79 -2.36
C ARG A 72 -7.01 7.62 -3.26
N ALA A 73 -6.17 6.58 -3.27
CA ALA A 73 -6.35 5.42 -4.13
C ALA A 73 -6.02 4.11 -3.42
N ILE A 74 -6.87 3.10 -3.64
CA ILE A 74 -6.68 1.73 -3.17
C ILE A 74 -6.67 0.83 -4.39
N SER A 75 -5.57 0.12 -4.61
CA SER A 75 -5.44 -0.92 -5.63
C SER A 75 -5.37 -2.28 -4.95
N LYS A 76 -6.37 -3.13 -5.22
CA LYS A 76 -6.40 -4.50 -4.69
C LYS A 76 -5.49 -5.39 -5.53
N TYR A 77 -4.51 -5.99 -4.88
CA TYR A 77 -3.66 -7.02 -5.47
C TYR A 77 -4.27 -8.39 -5.20
N GLY A 78 -5.13 -8.81 -6.13
CA GLY A 78 -5.86 -10.07 -6.07
C GLY A 78 -7.23 -9.94 -6.74
N VAL A 79 -7.91 -11.07 -6.89
CA VAL A 79 -9.22 -11.16 -7.56
C VAL A 79 -10.43 -11.07 -6.61
N GLY A 80 -10.19 -10.96 -5.30
CA GLY A 80 -11.26 -10.73 -4.31
C GLY A 80 -12.14 -11.94 -4.01
N VAL A 81 -11.62 -13.15 -4.25
CA VAL A 81 -12.25 -14.43 -3.84
C VAL A 81 -11.87 -14.78 -2.41
#